data_AF-A0A0A0EPN5-F1
#
_entry.id   AF-A0A0A0EPN5-F1
#
_cell.length_a   1.000
_cell.length_b   1.000
_cell.length_c   1.000
_cell.angle_alpha   90.00
_cell.angle_beta   90.00
_cell.angle_gamma   90.00
#
_symmetry.space_group_name_H-M   'P 1'
#
loop_
_entity.id
_entity.type
_entity.pdbx_description
1 polymer ?
#
loop_
_entity_poly.entity_id
_entity_poly.type
_entity_poly.pdbx_seq_one_letter_code
_entity_poly.pdbx_strand_id
1 'polypeptide(L)'
;MPPPTSELGAAQQSLTRATNADADQYAGEQLALARDGLGRAQAAMAGGRNDVARALALASQADADLAYALSAEAQAAAELAQRRSEVRHLQGRLQAGGDR
;
A
#
# COMPACT_ATOMS: atom_id res chain seq x y z
N MET A 1 0.69 -1.03 31.15
CA MET A 1 0.92 -0.08 30.04
C MET A 1 -0.39 0.58 29.65
N PRO A 2 -0.39 1.86 29.21
CA PRO A 2 -1.59 2.52 28.71
C PRO A 2 -2.11 1.83 27.44
N PRO A 3 -3.42 1.93 27.13
CA PRO A 3 -3.99 1.42 25.90
C PRO A 3 -3.29 2.01 24.66
N PRO A 4 -2.93 1.21 23.64
CA PRO A 4 -2.25 1.69 22.43
C PRO A 4 -3.23 2.28 21.40
N THR A 5 -4.03 3.26 21.82
CA THR A 5 -5.06 3.89 20.97
C THR A 5 -4.44 4.65 19.80
N SER A 6 -3.30 5.33 20.02
CA SER A 6 -2.55 6.02 18.98
C SER A 6 -2.04 5.07 17.91
N GLU A 7 -1.48 3.93 18.32
CA GLU A 7 -0.89 2.94 17.42
C GLU A 7 -1.98 2.21 16.61
N LEU A 8 -3.13 1.88 17.22
CA LEU A 8 -4.28 1.37 16.45
C LEU A 8 -4.79 2.40 15.44
N GLY A 9 -4.83 3.68 15.81
CA GLY A 9 -5.21 4.75 14.90
C GLY A 9 -4.25 4.88 13.72
N ALA A 10 -2.94 4.81 13.97
CA ALA A 10 -1.92 4.88 12.93
C ALA A 10 -1.96 3.68 11.97
N ALA A 11 -2.17 2.46 12.51
CA ALA A 11 -2.35 1.25 11.70
C ALA A 11 -3.60 1.36 10.82
N GLN A 12 -4.73 1.81 11.37
CA GLN A 12 -5.97 2.02 10.60
C GLN A 12 -5.79 3.07 9.49
N GLN A 13 -5.13 4.19 9.76
CA GLN A 13 -4.85 5.21 8.75
C GLN A 13 -3.97 4.67 7.62
N SER A 14 -2.96 3.86 7.95
CA SER A 14 -2.05 3.26 6.97
C SER A 14 -2.77 2.25 6.08
N LEU A 15 -3.68 1.46 6.66
CA LEU A 15 -4.54 0.54 5.93
C LEU A 15 -5.47 1.26 4.94
N THR A 16 -6.03 2.40 5.35
CA THR A 16 -6.80 3.27 4.46
C THR A 16 -5.95 3.82 3.32
N ARG A 17 -4.71 4.29 3.61
CA ARG A 17 -3.80 4.76 2.54
C ARG A 17 -3.48 3.65 1.54
N ALA A 18 -3.17 2.44 2.02
CA ALA A 18 -2.88 1.30 1.15
C ALA A 18 -4.09 0.92 0.28
N THR A 19 -5.28 0.84 0.89
CA THR A 19 -6.52 0.53 0.16
C THR A 19 -6.81 1.58 -0.91
N ASN A 20 -6.68 2.88 -0.59
CA ASN A 20 -6.86 3.97 -1.55
C ASN A 20 -5.82 3.99 -2.67
N ALA A 21 -4.68 3.34 -2.46
CA ALA A 21 -3.65 3.16 -3.47
C ALA A 21 -3.86 1.87 -4.27
N ASP A 22 -5.04 1.24 -4.23
CA ASP A 22 -5.33 -0.02 -4.94
C ASP A 22 -4.44 -1.19 -4.52
N ALA A 23 -3.96 -1.20 -3.27
CA ALA A 23 -3.15 -2.31 -2.76
C ALA A 23 -3.91 -3.66 -2.78
N ASP A 24 -5.25 -3.67 -2.84
CA ASP A 24 -6.02 -4.89 -3.08
C ASP A 24 -5.67 -5.55 -4.44
N GLN A 25 -5.29 -4.75 -5.45
CA GLN A 25 -4.91 -5.23 -6.77
C GLN A 25 -3.43 -5.60 -6.85
N TYR A 26 -2.55 -4.78 -6.24
CA TYR A 26 -1.10 -4.87 -6.46
C TYR A 26 -0.31 -5.45 -5.28
N ALA A 27 -0.89 -5.48 -4.09
CA ALA A 27 -0.22 -5.90 -2.85
C ALA A 27 -1.17 -6.62 -1.89
N GLY A 28 -2.05 -7.48 -2.43
CA GLY A 28 -3.15 -8.09 -1.69
C GLY A 28 -2.70 -8.94 -0.50
N GLU A 29 -1.55 -9.60 -0.59
CA GLU A 29 -0.97 -10.38 0.52
C GLU A 29 -0.61 -9.49 1.71
N GLN A 30 0.18 -8.43 1.49
CA GLN A 30 0.58 -7.50 2.55
C GLN A 30 -0.64 -6.77 3.13
N LEU A 31 -1.60 -6.41 2.30
CA LEU A 31 -2.84 -5.79 2.76
C LEU A 31 -3.67 -6.76 3.63
N ALA A 32 -3.70 -8.04 3.31
CA ALA A 32 -4.36 -9.06 4.13
C ALA A 32 -3.65 -9.25 5.48
N LEU A 33 -2.32 -9.29 5.51
CA LEU A 33 -1.53 -9.36 6.75
C LEU A 33 -1.80 -8.14 7.64
N ALA A 34 -1.83 -6.94 7.06
CA ALA A 34 -2.15 -5.71 7.78
C ALA A 34 -3.56 -5.76 8.40
N ARG A 35 -4.56 -6.24 7.65
CA ARG A 35 -5.96 -6.39 8.11
C ARG A 35 -6.07 -7.39 9.27
N ASP A 36 -5.45 -8.57 9.14
CA ASP A 36 -5.41 -9.58 10.21
C ASP A 36 -4.72 -9.03 11.47
N GLY A 37 -3.54 -8.44 11.30
CA GLY A 37 -2.76 -7.85 12.38
C GLY A 37 -3.55 -6.79 13.15
N LEU A 38 -4.29 -5.92 12.45
CA LEU A 38 -5.13 -4.90 13.07
C LEU A 38 -6.28 -5.52 13.87
N GLY A 39 -6.96 -6.53 13.32
CA GLY A 39 -8.03 -7.25 14.02
C GLY A 39 -7.52 -7.91 15.30
N ARG A 40 -6.35 -8.55 15.24
CA ARG A 40 -5.69 -9.15 16.41
C ARG A 40 -5.25 -8.11 17.43
N ALA A 41 -4.77 -6.94 16.99
CA ALA A 41 -4.41 -5.83 17.87
C ALA A 41 -5.62 -5.29 18.63
N GLN A 42 -6.75 -5.11 17.94
CA GLN A 42 -8.01 -4.68 18.54
C GLN A 42 -8.52 -5.71 19.57
N ALA A 43 -8.48 -7.00 19.23
CA ALA A 43 -8.85 -8.07 20.15
C ALA A 43 -7.93 -8.14 21.39
N ALA A 44 -6.63 -7.92 21.22
CA ALA A 44 -5.69 -7.85 22.34
C ALA A 44 -5.97 -6.65 23.25
N MET A 45 -6.29 -5.48 22.69
CA MET A 45 -6.68 -4.28 23.46
C MET A 45 -7.97 -4.54 24.25
N ALA A 46 -9.00 -5.11 23.62
CA ALA A 46 -10.26 -5.46 24.29
C ALA A 46 -10.05 -6.44 25.44
N GLY A 47 -9.05 -7.33 25.34
CA GLY A 47 -8.64 -8.25 26.39
C GLY A 47 -7.65 -7.66 27.42
N GLY A 48 -7.37 -6.35 27.40
CA GLY A 48 -6.45 -5.69 28.34
C GLY A 48 -4.96 -5.97 28.11
N ARG A 49 -4.60 -6.66 27.03
CA ARG A 49 -3.20 -7.01 26.68
C ARG A 49 -2.56 -5.89 25.86
N ASN A 50 -2.33 -4.75 26.51
CA ASN A 50 -1.95 -3.48 25.85
C ASN A 50 -0.57 -3.52 25.17
N ASP A 51 0.36 -4.31 25.68
CA ASP A 51 1.68 -4.57 25.10
C ASP A 51 1.58 -5.40 23.81
N VAL A 52 0.82 -6.49 23.84
CA VAL A 52 0.55 -7.34 22.68
C VAL A 52 -0.21 -6.55 21.62
N ALA A 53 -1.22 -5.78 22.02
CA ALA A 53 -1.97 -4.90 21.12
C ALA A 53 -1.06 -3.87 20.45
N ARG A 54 -0.12 -3.28 21.18
CA ARG A 54 0.84 -2.31 20.63
C ARG A 54 1.75 -2.96 19.59
N ALA A 55 2.32 -4.12 19.90
CA ALA A 55 3.21 -4.82 18.98
C ALA A 55 2.48 -5.22 17.68
N LEU A 56 1.26 -5.74 17.79
CA LEU A 56 0.42 -6.10 16.65
C LEU A 56 0.02 -4.88 15.82
N ALA A 57 -0.30 -3.75 16.46
CA ALA A 57 -0.64 -2.51 15.76
C ALA A 57 0.55 -1.98 14.94
N LEU A 58 1.77 -1.99 15.51
CA LEU A 58 2.97 -1.56 14.80
C LEU A 58 3.31 -2.49 13.62
N ALA A 59 3.17 -3.80 13.80
CA ALA A 59 3.35 -4.77 12.72
C ALA A 59 2.32 -4.55 11.59
N SER A 60 1.04 -4.42 11.95
CA SER A 60 -0.04 -4.11 11.00
C SER A 60 0.19 -2.81 10.24
N GLN A 61 0.70 -1.77 10.92
CA GLN A 61 1.08 -0.52 10.27
C GLN A 61 2.19 -0.72 9.24
N ALA A 62 3.25 -1.47 9.59
CA ALA A 62 4.36 -1.74 8.69
C ALA A 62 3.92 -2.56 7.46
N ASP A 63 3.05 -3.55 7.65
CA ASP A 63 2.48 -4.34 6.55
C ASP A 63 1.61 -3.47 5.62
N ALA A 64 0.82 -2.55 6.17
CA ALA A 64 0.03 -1.61 5.39
C ALA A 64 0.90 -0.61 4.60
N ASP A 65 1.95 -0.09 5.22
CA ASP A 65 2.90 0.82 4.55
C ASP A 65 3.66 0.11 3.42
N LEU A 66 4.02 -1.16 3.62
CA LEU A 66 4.60 -1.99 2.56
C LEU A 66 3.60 -2.23 1.42
N ALA A 67 2.34 -2.54 1.73
CA ALA A 67 1.30 -2.71 0.73
C ALA A 67 1.09 -1.44 -0.11
N TYR A 68 1.09 -0.27 0.54
CA TYR A 68 1.04 1.01 -0.14
C TYR A 68 2.23 1.21 -1.10
N ALA A 69 3.46 0.94 -0.63
CA ALA A 69 4.67 1.12 -1.44
C ALA A 69 4.68 0.21 -2.68
N LEU A 70 4.32 -1.06 -2.52
CA LEU A 70 4.21 -2.01 -3.63
C LEU A 70 3.18 -1.57 -4.67
N SER A 71 2.05 -1.04 -4.20
CA SER A 71 1.02 -0.54 -5.11
C SER A 71 1.47 0.70 -5.88
N ALA A 72 2.12 1.65 -5.20
CA ALA A 72 2.70 2.83 -5.84
C ALA A 72 3.78 2.46 -6.87
N GLU A 73 4.62 1.46 -6.57
CA GLU A 73 5.62 0.93 -7.50
C GLU A 73 4.96 0.37 -8.76
N ALA A 74 3.92 -0.46 -8.61
CA ALA A 74 3.23 -1.07 -9.74
C ALA A 74 2.57 0.00 -10.65
N GLN A 75 1.95 1.02 -10.05
CA GLN A 75 1.36 2.12 -10.81
C GLN A 75 2.42 2.94 -11.57
N ALA A 76 3.53 3.27 -10.91
CA ALA A 76 4.63 4.00 -11.54
C ALA A 76 5.26 3.20 -12.70
N ALA A 77 5.40 1.88 -12.55
CA ALA A 77 5.89 1.00 -13.60
C ALA A 77 4.94 0.96 -14.81
N ALA A 78 3.63 0.89 -14.58
CA ALA A 78 2.62 0.92 -15.63
C ALA A 78 2.64 2.27 -16.39
N GLU A 79 2.69 3.38 -15.65
CA GLU A 79 2.78 4.72 -16.24
C GLU A 79 4.05 4.88 -17.10
N LEU A 80 5.19 4.41 -16.61
CA LEU A 80 6.45 4.44 -17.36
C LEU A 80 6.35 3.62 -18.66
N ALA A 81 5.74 2.44 -18.61
CA ALA A 81 5.54 1.60 -19.80
C ALA A 81 4.65 2.31 -20.84
N GLN A 82 3.56 2.94 -20.40
CA GLN A 82 2.68 3.73 -21.27
C GLN A 82 3.44 4.88 -21.93
N ARG A 83 4.16 5.69 -21.14
CA ARG A 83 4.93 6.84 -21.64
C ARG A 83 5.99 6.42 -22.67
N ARG A 84 6.68 5.30 -22.44
CA ARG A 84 7.64 4.74 -23.40
C ARG A 84 6.99 4.30 -24.71
N SER A 85 5.79 3.72 -24.64
CA SER A 85 5.03 3.35 -25.83
C SER A 85 4.62 4.57 -26.65
N GLU A 86 4.14 5.62 -25.97
CA GLU A 86 3.76 6.88 -26.59
C GLU A 86 4.95 7.56 -27.28
N VAL A 87 6.11 7.64 -26.62
CA VAL A 87 7.34 8.20 -27.21
C VAL A 87 7.72 7.44 -28.48
N ARG A 88 7.72 6.09 -28.46
CA ARG A 88 8.03 5.30 -29.66
C ARG A 88 7.02 5.54 -30.78
N HIS A 89 5.74 5.65 -30.45
CA HIS A 89 4.69 5.94 -31.43
C HIS A 89 4.90 7.31 -32.08
N LEU A 90 5.21 8.34 -31.28
CA LEU A 90 5.48 9.69 -31.77
C LEU A 90 6.75 9.73 -32.63
N GLN A 91 7.82 9.06 -32.23
CA GLN A 91 9.05 8.95 -33.02
C GLN A 91 8.81 8.30 -34.39
N GLY A 92 8.04 7.21 -34.45
CA GLY A 92 7.69 6.57 -35.71
C GLY A 92 6.87 7.47 -36.64
N ARG A 93 5.93 8.26 -36.08
CA ARG A 93 5.16 9.25 -36.86
C ARG A 93 6.03 10.38 -37.41
N LEU A 94 7.00 10.85 -36.64
CA LEU A 94 7.93 11.90 -37.09
C LEU A 94 8.83 11.39 -38.23
N GLN A 95 9.31 10.14 -38.15
CA GLN A 95 10.09 9.52 -39.22
C GLN A 95 9.26 9.35 -40.51
N ALA A 96 8.05 8.78 -40.40
CA ALA A 96 7.17 8.59 -41.56
C ALA A 96 6.63 9.90 -42.17
N GLY A 97 6.59 10.99 -41.40
CA GLY A 97 6.16 12.31 -41.85
C GLY A 97 7.30 13.18 -42.40
N GLY A 98 8.55 12.91 -42.03
CA GLY A 98 9.74 13.61 -42.53
C GLY A 98 10.29 13.06 -43.85
N ASP A 99 9.85 11.87 -44.27
CA ASP A 99 10.17 11.26 -45.57
C ASP A 99 9.23 11.72 -46.71
N ARG A 100 8.56 12.88 -46.57
CA ARG A 100 7.75 13.54 -47.60
C ARG A 100 8.20 14.98 -47.79
#